data_AF-A0A183SZM2-F1
#
_entry.id   AF-A0A183SZM2-F1
#
_cell.length_a   1.000
_cell.length_b   1.000
_cell.length_c   1.000
_cell.angle_alpha   90.00
_cell.angle_beta   90.00
_cell.angle_gamma   90.00
#
_symmetry.space_group_name_H-M   'P 1'
#
loop_
_entity.id
_entity.type
_entity.pdbx_description
1 polymer ?
#
loop_
_entity_poly.entity_id
_entity_poly.type
_entity_poly.pdbx_seq_one_letter_code
_entity_poly.pdbx_strand_id
1 'polypeptide(L)'
;MSDTDDCAGIPLPVGGVEKTRVCFRLGQAPDLSSGSLRGVLEAALQCATVGTTVRVTAEVIEPKGGSPVEFTFNARLDRMLLQPLFRPTPISDEEASNEKPQEDKKTVQKPKKRTPPSNEGPGSEGTWPAGLSRLWLERALALKARGTWLLTGSHEDAAGDGELTLSFRFDRLDGAFRCYSRALRLVTLLGTLAHLPTKEGPEASPLMETIVEAPGAASEAEYADLDKPTLCIKPMPDAVFRVDMIVLSKLHISLLSNMALCQLKAGSNAFAVKQCTAALELVPSDMQLLSDKEGEQTDGITLRDVEKVLFRRGSAYAASDFLDEARDDLTRVLQMNPANQPAKRLLEDVQRRLASVHNLMAERLRRAL
;
A
#
# COMPACT_ATOMS: atom_id res chain seq x y z
N MET A 1 25.22 -30.00 10.63
CA MET A 1 23.81 -30.09 11.09
C MET A 1 23.38 -28.69 11.40
N SER A 2 22.82 -28.03 10.40
CA SER A 2 22.30 -26.67 10.43
C SER A 2 21.23 -26.64 9.36
N ASP A 3 19.98 -26.84 9.80
CA ASP A 3 18.82 -26.83 8.93
C ASP A 3 18.62 -25.40 8.44
N THR A 4 18.74 -25.22 7.13
CA THR A 4 18.46 -23.98 6.41
C THR A 4 17.16 -24.23 5.65
N ASP A 5 16.11 -23.53 6.09
CA ASP A 5 14.75 -23.63 5.54
C ASP A 5 14.69 -22.73 4.29
N ASP A 6 15.11 -23.29 3.15
CA ASP A 6 15.11 -22.62 1.84
C ASP A 6 13.68 -22.41 1.34
N CYS A 7 13.26 -21.14 1.22
CA CYS A 7 12.04 -20.73 0.53
C CYS A 7 12.22 -20.70 -1.01
N ALA A 8 12.88 -21.71 -1.58
CA ALA A 8 12.83 -21.98 -3.01
C ALA A 8 11.47 -22.64 -3.31
N GLY A 9 10.84 -22.28 -4.44
CA GLY A 9 9.47 -22.64 -4.79
C GLY A 9 9.08 -24.06 -4.36
N ILE A 10 7.96 -24.17 -3.63
CA ILE A 10 7.46 -25.43 -3.07
C ILE A 10 7.56 -26.51 -4.17
N PRO A 11 8.46 -27.50 -4.04
CA PRO A 11 8.62 -28.52 -5.05
C PRO A 11 7.30 -29.28 -5.14
N LEU A 12 6.63 -29.17 -6.29
CA LEU A 12 5.42 -29.92 -6.53
C LEU A 12 5.77 -31.42 -6.45
N PRO A 13 5.09 -32.22 -5.62
CA PRO A 13 5.42 -33.63 -5.44
C PRO A 13 5.26 -34.40 -6.75
N VAL A 14 6.36 -34.86 -7.32
CA VAL A 14 6.38 -35.71 -8.51
C VAL A 14 6.21 -37.17 -8.04
N GLY A 15 4.96 -37.64 -7.87
CA GLY A 15 4.72 -39.06 -7.61
C GLY A 15 3.49 -39.48 -6.81
N GLY A 16 2.65 -38.55 -6.36
CA GLY A 16 1.38 -38.86 -5.70
C GLY A 16 0.47 -37.63 -5.75
N VAL A 17 -0.85 -37.82 -5.87
CA VAL A 17 -1.82 -36.70 -5.88
C VAL A 17 -2.00 -36.19 -4.45
N GLU A 18 -0.93 -35.63 -3.88
CA GLU A 18 -1.02 -34.91 -2.62
C GLU A 18 -1.72 -33.59 -2.86
N LYS A 19 -2.81 -33.38 -2.13
CA LYS A 19 -3.57 -32.14 -2.16
C LYS A 19 -2.86 -31.13 -1.26
N THR A 20 -2.13 -30.19 -1.84
CA THR A 20 -1.59 -29.05 -1.09
C THR A 20 -2.73 -28.11 -0.71
N ARG A 21 -2.86 -27.79 0.58
CA ARG A 21 -3.78 -26.76 1.06
C ARG A 21 -3.02 -25.46 1.24
N VAL A 22 -3.57 -24.37 0.72
CA VAL A 22 -2.95 -23.04 0.78
C VAL A 22 -3.89 -22.06 1.49
N CYS A 23 -3.32 -21.08 2.20
CA CYS A 23 -4.05 -19.98 2.80
C CYS A 23 -3.43 -18.66 2.32
N PHE A 24 -4.26 -17.68 1.97
CA PHE A 24 -3.82 -16.34 1.58
C PHE A 24 -4.95 -15.33 1.69
N ARG A 25 -4.64 -14.04 1.87
CA ARG A 25 -5.63 -12.96 1.92
C ARG A 25 -5.85 -12.41 0.52
N LEU A 26 -7.11 -12.40 0.09
CA LEU A 26 -7.53 -11.80 -1.18
C LEU A 26 -7.09 -10.33 -1.28
N GLY A 27 -6.78 -9.91 -2.50
CA GLY A 27 -6.29 -8.59 -2.86
C GLY A 27 -4.76 -8.43 -2.78
N GLN A 28 -3.98 -9.38 -2.21
CA GLN A 28 -2.57 -9.14 -1.81
C GLN A 28 -1.60 -9.39 -2.94
N ALA A 29 -2.03 -10.06 -4.00
CA ALA A 29 -1.30 -10.19 -5.23
C ALA A 29 -1.16 -8.82 -5.94
N PRO A 30 0.07 -8.33 -6.18
CA PRO A 30 0.29 -7.18 -7.05
C PRO A 30 0.03 -7.51 -8.53
N ASP A 31 0.18 -8.78 -8.89
CA ASP A 31 0.24 -9.32 -10.24
C ASP A 31 -0.90 -10.32 -10.46
N LEU A 32 -2.12 -9.81 -10.65
CA LEU A 32 -3.28 -10.67 -10.96
C LEU A 32 -3.15 -11.41 -12.30
N SER A 33 -2.17 -11.05 -13.15
CA SER A 33 -2.21 -11.39 -14.58
C SER A 33 -1.02 -12.17 -15.15
N SER A 34 0.08 -12.41 -14.45
CA SER A 34 1.15 -13.31 -14.98
C SER A 34 2.36 -13.39 -14.03
N GLY A 35 2.80 -14.61 -13.69
CA GLY A 35 4.14 -14.87 -13.15
C GLY A 35 4.20 -15.48 -11.75
N SER A 36 3.32 -15.07 -10.81
CA SER A 36 3.26 -15.70 -9.48
C SER A 36 2.04 -16.61 -9.31
N LEU A 37 2.27 -17.81 -8.79
CA LEU A 37 1.22 -18.77 -8.43
C LEU A 37 0.13 -18.11 -7.55
N ARG A 38 0.54 -17.27 -6.60
CA ARG A 38 -0.37 -16.51 -5.73
C ARG A 38 -1.28 -15.56 -6.51
N GLY A 39 -0.74 -14.81 -7.47
CA GLY A 39 -1.52 -13.87 -8.27
C GLY A 39 -2.55 -14.55 -9.16
N VAL A 40 -2.14 -15.65 -9.79
CA VAL A 40 -3.02 -16.48 -10.62
C VAL A 40 -4.11 -17.14 -9.77
N LEU A 41 -3.75 -17.70 -8.60
CA LEU A 41 -4.71 -18.26 -7.63
C LEU A 41 -5.71 -17.21 -7.15
N GLU A 42 -5.21 -16.02 -6.78
CA GLU A 42 -6.06 -14.93 -6.29
C GLU A 42 -7.03 -14.45 -7.38
N ALA A 43 -6.56 -14.26 -8.61
CA ALA A 43 -7.41 -13.87 -9.74
C ALA A 43 -8.47 -14.94 -10.06
N ALA A 44 -8.09 -16.22 -10.08
CA ALA A 44 -9.02 -17.31 -10.35
C ALA A 44 -10.07 -17.48 -9.25
N LEU A 45 -9.69 -17.28 -7.99
CA LEU A 45 -10.57 -17.45 -6.84
C LEU A 45 -11.38 -16.19 -6.49
N GLN A 46 -11.05 -15.02 -7.04
CA GLN A 46 -11.75 -13.77 -6.77
C GLN A 46 -13.26 -13.82 -7.11
N CYS A 47 -13.65 -14.64 -8.09
CA CYS A 47 -15.03 -14.86 -8.49
C CYS A 47 -15.60 -16.22 -8.04
N ALA A 48 -14.85 -17.00 -7.28
CA ALA A 48 -15.27 -18.33 -6.84
C ALA A 48 -16.11 -18.26 -5.57
N THR A 49 -17.10 -19.15 -5.45
CA THR A 49 -17.85 -19.37 -4.20
C THR A 49 -17.23 -20.51 -3.40
N VAL A 50 -17.48 -20.54 -2.08
CA VAL A 50 -16.99 -21.64 -1.22
C VAL A 50 -17.53 -22.98 -1.75
N GLY A 51 -16.64 -23.96 -1.89
CA GLY A 51 -16.92 -25.27 -2.47
C GLY A 51 -16.68 -25.36 -3.98
N THR A 52 -16.58 -24.23 -4.69
CA THR A 52 -16.30 -24.20 -6.14
C THR A 52 -14.88 -24.64 -6.43
N THR A 53 -14.73 -25.46 -7.46
CA THR A 53 -13.43 -25.83 -8.04
C THR A 53 -13.25 -25.06 -9.34
N VAL A 54 -12.19 -24.28 -9.42
CA VAL A 54 -11.80 -23.51 -10.61
C VAL A 54 -10.58 -24.19 -11.23
N ARG A 55 -10.60 -24.35 -12.56
CA ARG A 55 -9.40 -24.76 -13.30
C ARG A 55 -8.52 -23.54 -13.47
N VAL A 56 -7.31 -23.62 -12.95
CA VAL A 56 -6.33 -22.55 -12.95
C VAL A 56 -5.21 -22.93 -13.89
N THR A 57 -4.87 -22.03 -14.80
CA THR A 57 -3.75 -22.19 -15.71
C THR A 57 -2.71 -21.12 -15.38
N ALA A 58 -1.50 -21.55 -15.07
CA ALA A 58 -0.39 -20.67 -14.72
C ALA A 58 0.76 -20.93 -15.69
N GLU A 59 1.24 -19.88 -16.35
CA GLU A 59 2.49 -19.92 -17.09
C GLU A 59 3.64 -19.61 -16.14
N VAL A 60 4.58 -20.54 -16.02
CA VAL A 60 5.82 -20.34 -15.26
C VAL A 60 6.96 -20.26 -16.27
N ILE A 61 7.62 -19.10 -16.32
CA ILE A 61 8.83 -18.92 -17.09
C ILE A 61 9.97 -19.50 -16.27
N GLU A 62 10.61 -20.55 -16.77
CA GLU A 62 11.78 -21.11 -16.10
C GLU A 62 12.91 -20.08 -16.06
N PRO A 63 13.64 -19.95 -14.94
CA PRO A 63 14.66 -18.93 -14.74
C PRO A 63 15.82 -19.00 -15.74
N LYS A 64 15.99 -20.12 -16.45
CA LYS A 64 17.05 -20.35 -17.45
C LYS A 64 16.67 -19.94 -18.88
N GLY A 65 15.62 -19.14 -19.07
CA GLY A 65 15.17 -18.72 -20.40
C GLY A 65 14.55 -19.87 -21.21
N GLY A 66 14.04 -20.89 -20.52
CA GLY A 66 13.21 -21.93 -21.14
C GLY A 66 11.92 -21.33 -21.70
N SER A 67 11.32 -22.02 -22.68
CA SER A 67 9.95 -21.71 -23.09
C SER A 67 9.02 -21.75 -21.87
N PRO A 68 8.06 -20.82 -21.75
CA PRO A 68 7.10 -20.83 -20.65
C PRO A 68 6.43 -22.19 -20.55
N VAL A 69 6.43 -22.77 -19.35
CA VAL A 69 5.76 -24.04 -19.08
C VAL A 69 4.38 -23.73 -18.51
N GLU A 70 3.35 -24.20 -19.19
CA GLU A 70 1.97 -24.04 -18.78
C GLU A 70 1.60 -25.14 -17.79
N PHE A 71 1.25 -24.76 -16.57
CA PHE A 71 0.75 -25.66 -15.54
C PHE A 71 -0.75 -25.46 -15.37
N THR A 72 -1.52 -26.54 -15.56
CA THR A 72 -2.96 -26.53 -15.29
C THR A 72 -3.25 -27.36 -14.03
N PHE A 73 -3.94 -26.77 -13.07
CA PHE A 73 -4.38 -27.46 -11.87
C PHE A 73 -5.79 -27.02 -11.45
N ASN A 74 -6.43 -27.80 -10.58
CA ASN A 74 -7.75 -27.47 -10.06
C ASN A 74 -7.60 -26.89 -8.66
N ALA A 75 -8.03 -25.64 -8.45
CA ALA A 75 -8.07 -25.01 -7.15
C ALA A 75 -9.49 -25.05 -6.60
N ARG A 76 -9.68 -25.53 -5.37
CA ARG A 76 -10.98 -25.51 -4.69
C ARG A 76 -10.96 -24.50 -3.56
N LEU A 77 -11.98 -23.63 -3.52
CA LEU A 77 -12.15 -22.70 -2.40
C LEU A 77 -12.80 -23.43 -1.22
N ASP A 78 -12.01 -24.02 -0.33
CA ASP A 78 -12.54 -24.82 0.79
C ASP A 78 -13.26 -23.96 1.83
N ARG A 79 -12.71 -22.78 2.15
CA ARG A 79 -13.26 -21.85 3.13
C ARG A 79 -12.93 -20.42 2.74
N MET A 80 -13.89 -19.51 2.92
CA MET A 80 -13.68 -18.08 2.79
C MET A 80 -14.04 -17.41 4.11
N LEU A 81 -13.05 -16.80 4.76
CA LEU A 81 -13.25 -15.98 5.94
C LEU A 81 -13.54 -14.56 5.47
N LEU A 82 -14.82 -14.25 5.25
CA LEU A 82 -15.25 -12.88 4.99
C LEU A 82 -15.22 -12.12 6.32
N GLN A 83 -14.50 -11.00 6.37
CA GLN A 83 -14.85 -9.97 7.32
C GLN A 83 -16.19 -9.33 6.88
N PRO A 84 -17.05 -8.92 7.82
CA PRO A 84 -18.38 -8.40 7.50
C PRO A 84 -18.28 -7.26 6.47
N LEU A 85 -18.84 -7.50 5.28
CA LEU A 85 -18.87 -6.55 4.17
C LEU A 85 -19.69 -5.33 4.55
N PHE A 86 -19.11 -4.14 4.41
CA PHE A 86 -19.83 -2.88 4.46
C PHE A 86 -20.84 -2.84 3.30
N ARG A 87 -22.13 -2.80 3.63
CA ARG A 87 -23.19 -2.43 2.69
C ARG A 87 -23.52 -0.96 2.95
N PRO A 88 -23.04 -0.01 2.13
CA PRO A 88 -23.60 1.33 2.20
C PRO A 88 -25.09 1.20 1.91
N THR A 89 -25.93 1.60 2.85
CA THR A 89 -27.37 1.72 2.60
C THR A 89 -27.53 2.72 1.45
N PRO A 90 -28.15 2.34 0.33
CA PRO A 90 -28.42 3.29 -0.73
C PRO A 90 -29.29 4.41 -0.16
N ILE A 91 -28.81 5.65 -0.30
CA ILE A 91 -29.58 6.84 0.01
C ILE A 91 -30.77 6.82 -0.97
N SER A 92 -31.98 6.65 -0.46
CA SER A 92 -33.17 6.89 -1.26
C SER A 92 -33.31 8.41 -1.39
N ASP A 93 -33.04 8.94 -2.58
CA ASP A 93 -33.26 10.34 -2.95
C ASP A 93 -34.79 10.65 -3.05
N GLU A 94 -35.53 10.43 -1.96
CA GLU A 94 -36.98 10.69 -1.88
C GLU A 94 -37.33 12.10 -1.35
N GLU A 95 -36.36 13.02 -1.25
CA GLU A 95 -36.63 14.44 -0.94
C GLU A 95 -36.66 15.31 -2.21
N ALA A 96 -37.52 14.98 -3.17
CA ALA A 96 -37.81 15.87 -4.31
C ALA A 96 -39.22 15.68 -4.89
N SER A 97 -40.27 15.67 -4.06
CA SER A 97 -41.62 15.99 -4.55
C SER A 97 -42.60 16.30 -3.42
N ASN A 98 -42.59 17.54 -2.93
CA ASN A 98 -43.77 18.10 -2.27
C ASN A 98 -43.82 19.62 -2.47
N GLU A 99 -44.10 20.03 -3.70
CA GLU A 99 -44.77 21.30 -3.98
C GLU A 99 -46.09 21.01 -4.68
N LYS A 100 -47.21 21.22 -3.97
CA LYS A 100 -48.49 21.62 -4.57
C LYS A 100 -49.26 22.54 -3.62
N PRO A 101 -50.16 23.38 -4.17
CA PRO A 101 -50.53 24.66 -3.59
C PRO A 101 -51.76 24.59 -2.68
N GLN A 102 -51.81 25.62 -1.84
CA GLN A 102 -52.81 26.03 -0.88
C GLN A 102 -54.24 26.09 -1.47
N GLU A 103 -55.22 25.50 -0.79
CA GLU A 103 -56.62 25.95 -0.83
C GLU A 103 -57.27 25.84 0.55
N ASP A 104 -57.94 26.93 0.93
CA ASP A 104 -58.64 27.14 2.19
C ASP A 104 -59.87 26.23 2.35
N LYS A 105 -60.09 25.71 3.56
CA LYS A 105 -61.42 25.67 4.19
C LYS A 105 -61.37 25.40 5.70
N LYS A 106 -61.92 26.35 6.44
CA LYS A 106 -62.22 26.32 7.88
C LYS A 106 -63.24 25.21 8.19
N THR A 107 -62.97 24.40 9.21
CA THR A 107 -63.98 24.05 10.22
C THR A 107 -63.33 23.60 11.52
N VAL A 108 -63.91 24.14 12.60
CA VAL A 108 -63.56 24.01 14.02
C VAL A 108 -63.85 22.61 14.54
N GLN A 109 -62.90 21.96 15.22
CA GLN A 109 -63.18 20.94 16.25
C GLN A 109 -62.04 20.85 17.31
N LYS A 110 -62.47 20.58 18.55
CA LYS A 110 -61.82 20.69 19.87
C LYS A 110 -60.59 19.77 20.10
N PRO A 111 -59.77 20.05 21.15
CA PRO A 111 -58.44 19.49 21.31
C PRO A 111 -58.49 18.06 21.88
N LYS A 112 -57.93 17.10 21.13
CA LYS A 112 -57.62 15.76 21.66
C LYS A 112 -56.13 15.74 22.00
N LYS A 113 -55.85 15.63 23.30
CA LYS A 113 -54.53 15.49 23.92
C LYS A 113 -53.81 14.29 23.25
N ARG A 114 -52.96 14.58 22.26
CA ARG A 114 -52.03 13.61 21.66
C ARG A 114 -50.70 13.77 22.37
N THR A 115 -50.22 12.66 22.91
CA THR A 115 -48.83 12.42 23.30
C THR A 115 -47.89 12.89 22.18
N PRO A 116 -46.71 13.45 22.52
CA PRO A 116 -45.76 13.86 21.49
C PRO A 116 -45.34 12.63 20.68
N PRO A 117 -45.32 12.69 19.34
CA PRO A 117 -44.59 11.71 18.56
C PRO A 117 -43.12 11.80 19.01
N SER A 118 -42.54 10.65 19.32
CA SER A 118 -41.09 10.52 19.45
C SER A 118 -40.46 11.12 18.19
N ASN A 119 -39.62 12.15 18.38
CA ASN A 119 -38.65 12.58 17.38
C ASN A 119 -37.68 11.42 17.15
N GLU A 120 -38.08 10.45 16.34
CA GLU A 120 -37.11 9.69 15.57
C GLU A 120 -36.61 10.66 14.50
N GLY A 121 -35.54 11.37 14.84
CA GLY A 121 -34.81 12.20 13.90
C GLY A 121 -34.36 11.36 12.69
N PRO A 122 -34.09 12.01 11.55
CA PRO A 122 -33.58 11.33 10.37
C PRO A 122 -32.38 10.48 10.75
N GLY A 123 -32.41 9.22 10.28
CA GLY A 123 -31.49 8.16 10.67
C GLY A 123 -30.04 8.61 10.63
N SER A 124 -29.25 8.09 11.57
CA SER A 124 -27.83 8.36 11.72
C SER A 124 -27.05 8.14 10.43
N GLU A 125 -26.93 9.21 9.65
CA GLU A 125 -26.08 9.30 8.47
C GLU A 125 -24.60 9.18 8.87
N GLY A 126 -23.93 8.16 8.35
CA GLY A 126 -22.53 8.25 7.95
C GLY A 126 -21.44 8.05 9.00
N THR A 127 -21.63 7.26 10.06
CA THR A 127 -20.50 6.89 10.94
C THR A 127 -19.60 5.85 10.28
N TRP A 128 -18.34 6.24 10.00
CA TRP A 128 -17.34 5.34 9.43
C TRP A 128 -16.91 4.26 10.46
N PRO A 129 -16.99 2.95 10.12
CA PRO A 129 -16.63 1.90 11.07
C PRO A 129 -15.12 1.87 11.36
N ALA A 130 -14.74 1.98 12.64
CA ALA A 130 -13.33 1.91 13.07
C ALA A 130 -12.63 0.62 12.62
N GLY A 131 -13.36 -0.51 12.59
CA GLY A 131 -12.85 -1.80 12.11
C GLY A 131 -12.42 -1.79 10.63
N LEU A 132 -13.12 -1.02 9.78
CA LEU A 132 -12.76 -0.91 8.37
C LEU A 132 -11.45 -0.12 8.19
N SER A 133 -11.28 0.96 8.97
CA SER A 133 -10.03 1.73 8.98
C SER A 133 -8.83 0.88 9.37
N ARG A 134 -8.99 0.04 10.39
CA ARG A 134 -7.97 -0.89 10.85
C ARG A 134 -7.57 -1.88 9.77
N LEU A 135 -8.55 -2.53 9.15
CA LEU A 135 -8.31 -3.49 8.08
C LEU A 135 -7.53 -2.82 6.93
N TRP A 136 -7.91 -1.60 6.54
CA TRP A 136 -7.22 -0.87 5.48
C TRP A 136 -5.78 -0.48 5.85
N LEU A 137 -5.51 -0.18 7.11
CA LEU A 137 -4.15 0.12 7.57
C LEU A 137 -3.27 -1.14 7.55
N GLU A 138 -3.75 -2.24 8.15
CA GLU A 138 -3.05 -3.54 8.14
C GLU A 138 -2.78 -4.00 6.69
N ARG A 139 -3.76 -3.78 5.81
CA ARG A 139 -3.68 -4.03 4.39
C ARG A 139 -2.57 -3.22 3.71
N ALA A 140 -2.51 -1.91 3.96
CA ALA A 140 -1.49 -1.04 3.40
C ALA A 140 -0.07 -1.42 3.89
N LEU A 141 0.06 -1.77 5.17
CA LEU A 141 1.32 -2.25 5.75
C LEU A 141 1.80 -3.55 5.11
N ALA A 142 0.91 -4.53 4.91
CA ALA A 142 1.23 -5.78 4.24
C ALA A 142 1.69 -5.57 2.78
N LEU A 143 0.98 -4.71 2.04
CA LEU A 143 1.36 -4.34 0.68
C LEU A 143 2.72 -3.62 0.64
N LYS A 144 3.00 -2.71 1.57
CA LYS A 144 4.32 -2.07 1.70
C LYS A 144 5.43 -3.09 1.96
N ALA A 145 5.22 -4.00 2.91
CA ALA A 145 6.20 -5.03 3.25
C ALA A 145 6.52 -5.91 2.04
N ARG A 146 5.48 -6.36 1.31
CA ARG A 146 5.64 -7.13 0.08
C ARG A 146 6.37 -6.37 -1.01
N GLY A 147 6.00 -5.11 -1.27
CA GLY A 147 6.70 -4.27 -2.25
C GLY A 147 8.19 -4.11 -1.91
N THR A 148 8.50 -4.04 -0.62
CA THR A 148 9.89 -3.94 -0.14
C THR A 148 10.63 -5.25 -0.36
N TRP A 149 10.01 -6.38 -0.03
CA TRP A 149 10.56 -7.70 -0.32
C TRP A 149 10.82 -7.90 -1.82
N LEU A 150 9.92 -7.45 -2.71
CA LEU A 150 10.14 -7.52 -4.16
C LEU A 150 11.35 -6.69 -4.63
N LEU A 151 11.65 -5.58 -3.95
CA LEU A 151 12.80 -4.72 -4.27
C LEU A 151 14.12 -5.17 -3.64
N THR A 152 14.09 -5.76 -2.44
CA THR A 152 15.28 -6.05 -1.62
C THR A 152 15.55 -7.53 -1.41
N GLY A 153 14.59 -8.41 -1.73
CA GLY A 153 14.69 -9.85 -1.52
C GLY A 153 15.97 -10.41 -2.12
N SER A 154 16.74 -11.13 -1.30
CA SER A 154 18.07 -11.63 -1.56
C SER A 154 18.14 -12.39 -2.88
N HIS A 155 19.17 -12.11 -3.66
CA HIS A 155 19.57 -12.82 -4.89
C HIS A 155 20.17 -14.22 -4.58
N GLU A 156 19.80 -14.86 -3.47
CA GLU A 156 20.52 -16.05 -2.97
C GLU A 156 20.43 -17.26 -3.92
N ASP A 157 19.47 -17.28 -4.85
CA ASP A 157 19.41 -18.31 -5.90
C ASP A 157 20.36 -18.07 -7.10
N ALA A 158 21.16 -17.00 -7.10
CA ALA A 158 22.01 -16.58 -8.23
C ALA A 158 23.52 -16.81 -8.00
N ALA A 159 23.89 -17.85 -7.25
CA ALA A 159 25.27 -18.35 -7.20
C ALA A 159 25.65 -19.24 -8.40
N GLY A 160 24.82 -19.29 -9.45
CA GLY A 160 25.22 -19.77 -10.77
C GLY A 160 25.35 -18.58 -11.71
N ASP A 161 26.49 -18.47 -12.40
CA ASP A 161 26.94 -17.39 -13.31
C ASP A 161 26.01 -17.07 -14.52
N GLY A 162 24.71 -17.36 -14.43
CA GLY A 162 23.71 -17.00 -15.42
C GLY A 162 23.27 -15.55 -15.24
N GLU A 163 23.65 -14.72 -16.21
CA GLU A 163 23.13 -13.37 -16.44
C GLU A 163 21.59 -13.34 -16.27
N LEU A 164 21.11 -12.78 -15.16
CA LEU A 164 19.67 -12.63 -14.94
C LEU A 164 19.08 -11.81 -16.09
N THR A 165 18.12 -12.41 -16.79
CA THR A 165 17.41 -11.76 -17.89
C THR A 165 16.77 -10.46 -17.40
N LEU A 166 17.02 -9.37 -18.14
CA LEU A 166 16.47 -8.04 -17.86
C LEU A 166 14.95 -8.07 -17.59
N SER A 167 14.21 -8.97 -18.24
CA SER A 167 12.77 -9.19 -18.05
C SER A 167 12.38 -9.44 -16.59
N PHE A 168 13.08 -10.33 -15.90
CA PHE A 168 12.74 -10.70 -14.51
C PHE A 168 12.93 -9.54 -13.52
N ARG A 169 13.85 -8.61 -13.83
CA ARG A 169 14.03 -7.38 -13.05
C ARG A 169 12.88 -6.40 -13.26
N PHE A 170 12.31 -6.32 -14.47
CA PHE A 170 11.17 -5.44 -14.75
C PHE A 170 9.88 -5.94 -14.08
N ASP A 171 9.62 -7.25 -14.07
CA ASP A 171 8.41 -7.81 -13.46
C ASP A 171 8.37 -7.58 -11.94
N ARG A 172 9.51 -7.74 -11.26
CA ARG A 172 9.64 -7.43 -9.82
C ARG A 172 9.45 -5.94 -9.54
N LEU A 173 9.98 -5.08 -10.40
CA LEU A 173 9.87 -3.64 -10.26
C LEU A 173 8.41 -3.17 -10.42
N ASP A 174 7.71 -3.69 -11.44
CA ASP A 174 6.29 -3.43 -11.66
C ASP A 174 5.44 -3.96 -10.49
N GLY A 175 5.68 -5.20 -10.06
CA GLY A 175 5.00 -5.79 -8.90
C GLY A 175 5.19 -4.95 -7.62
N ALA A 176 6.41 -4.48 -7.37
CA ALA A 176 6.68 -3.60 -6.23
C ALA A 176 5.93 -2.27 -6.34
N PHE A 177 5.94 -1.64 -7.51
CA PHE A 177 5.22 -0.40 -7.76
C PHE A 177 3.71 -0.55 -7.57
N ARG A 178 3.12 -1.66 -8.04
CA ARG A 178 1.70 -1.99 -7.82
C ARG A 178 1.37 -2.17 -6.34
N CYS A 179 2.23 -2.87 -5.59
CA CYS A 179 2.10 -2.98 -4.14
C CYS A 179 2.05 -1.60 -3.47
N TYR A 180 3.04 -0.74 -3.74
CA TYR A 180 3.10 0.58 -3.11
C TYR A 180 1.96 1.51 -3.53
N SER A 181 1.60 1.54 -4.81
CA SER A 181 0.49 2.37 -5.30
C SER A 181 -0.87 1.98 -4.70
N ARG A 182 -1.14 0.68 -4.52
CA ARG A 182 -2.36 0.21 -3.86
C ARG A 182 -2.35 0.53 -2.37
N ALA A 183 -1.22 0.36 -1.71
CA ALA A 183 -1.05 0.76 -0.31
C ALA A 183 -1.27 2.27 -0.13
N LEU A 184 -0.72 3.08 -1.05
CA LEU A 184 -0.86 4.53 -1.03
C LEU A 184 -2.32 4.95 -1.12
N ARG A 185 -3.10 4.36 -2.04
CA ARG A 185 -4.54 4.64 -2.16
C ARG A 185 -5.29 4.40 -0.85
N LEU A 186 -5.00 3.28 -0.17
CA LEU A 186 -5.61 2.97 1.13
C LEU A 186 -5.24 4.00 2.19
N VAL A 187 -3.95 4.38 2.26
CA VAL A 187 -3.45 5.38 3.21
C VAL A 187 -4.03 6.77 2.95
N THR A 188 -4.14 7.19 1.69
CA THR A 188 -4.76 8.45 1.31
C THR A 188 -6.24 8.47 1.72
N LEU A 189 -6.98 7.39 1.44
CA LEU A 189 -8.38 7.29 1.86
C LEU A 189 -8.52 7.35 3.38
N LEU A 190 -7.69 6.59 4.12
CA LEU A 190 -7.65 6.67 5.59
C LEU A 190 -7.40 8.08 6.10
N GLY A 191 -6.49 8.81 5.47
CA GLY A 191 -6.20 10.21 5.81
C GLY A 191 -7.42 11.11 5.60
N THR A 192 -8.10 10.98 4.46
CA THR A 192 -9.33 11.76 4.18
C THR A 192 -10.45 11.46 5.17
N LEU A 193 -10.59 10.19 5.58
CA LEU A 193 -11.62 9.76 6.52
C LEU A 193 -11.34 10.22 7.96
N ALA A 194 -10.07 10.34 8.34
CA ALA A 194 -9.68 10.81 9.67
C ALA A 194 -10.09 12.27 9.94
N HIS A 195 -10.37 13.05 8.89
CA HIS A 195 -10.85 14.43 9.00
C HIS A 195 -12.39 14.54 9.05
N LEU A 196 -13.12 13.44 8.86
CA LEU A 196 -14.57 13.46 9.00
C LEU A 196 -14.96 13.51 10.48
N PRO A 197 -15.99 14.30 10.86
CA PRO A 197 -16.42 14.39 12.25
C PRO A 197 -16.93 13.03 12.74
N THR A 198 -16.21 12.42 13.67
CA THR A 198 -16.71 11.25 14.40
C THR A 198 -17.75 11.73 15.40
N LYS A 199 -19.05 11.58 15.12
CA LYS A 199 -20.07 11.70 16.16
C LYS A 199 -19.85 10.55 17.14
N GLU A 200 -19.29 10.87 18.32
CA GLU A 200 -19.31 10.00 19.49
C GLU A 200 -20.76 9.83 19.94
N GLY A 201 -21.48 8.94 19.26
CA GLY A 201 -22.81 8.54 19.69
C GLY A 201 -22.69 7.77 21.00
N PRO A 202 -23.50 8.08 22.03
CA PRO A 202 -23.59 7.25 23.22
C PRO A 202 -24.14 5.89 22.79
N GLU A 203 -23.39 4.84 23.11
CA GLU A 203 -23.73 3.44 22.82
C GLU A 203 -23.88 3.11 21.32
N ALA A 204 -22.75 3.16 20.60
CA ALA A 204 -22.60 2.26 19.47
C ALA A 204 -22.73 0.83 20.02
N SER A 205 -23.92 0.23 19.84
CA SER A 205 -24.16 -1.18 20.14
C SER A 205 -22.98 -1.99 19.60
N PRO A 206 -22.40 -2.92 20.38
CA PRO A 206 -21.32 -3.76 19.88
C PRO A 206 -21.81 -4.38 18.59
N LEU A 207 -21.20 -3.99 17.47
CA LEU A 207 -21.40 -4.66 16.19
C LEU A 207 -21.23 -6.13 16.53
N MET A 208 -22.34 -6.87 16.46
CA MET A 208 -22.40 -8.26 16.89
C MET A 208 -21.37 -8.98 16.03
N GLU A 209 -20.19 -9.16 16.60
CA GLU A 209 -19.12 -9.88 15.96
C GLU A 209 -19.67 -11.29 15.92
N THR A 210 -20.10 -11.71 14.73
CA THR A 210 -20.34 -13.11 14.49
C THR A 210 -18.94 -13.71 14.43
N ILE A 211 -18.33 -13.91 15.60
CA ILE A 211 -17.31 -14.92 15.78
C ILE A 211 -18.05 -16.21 15.47
N VAL A 212 -18.06 -16.57 14.18
CA VAL A 212 -18.33 -17.94 13.78
C VAL A 212 -17.10 -18.70 14.23
N GLU A 213 -17.06 -19.04 15.53
CA GLU A 213 -16.40 -20.23 16.00
C GLU A 213 -17.05 -21.35 15.20
N ALA A 214 -16.42 -21.71 14.08
CA ALA A 214 -16.80 -22.88 13.34
C ALA A 214 -16.63 -24.06 14.30
N PRO A 215 -17.71 -24.77 14.67
CA PRO A 215 -17.59 -25.93 15.54
C PRO A 215 -16.94 -27.03 14.70
N GLY A 216 -15.65 -27.25 14.94
CA GLY A 216 -14.87 -28.22 14.19
C GLY A 216 -13.41 -27.81 14.15
N ALA A 217 -12.71 -28.02 15.26
CA ALA A 217 -11.27 -28.22 15.25
C ALA A 217 -10.97 -29.50 14.44
N ALA A 218 -11.02 -29.39 13.12
CA ALA A 218 -10.27 -30.30 12.26
C ALA A 218 -8.80 -30.06 12.61
N SER A 219 -8.08 -31.13 12.93
CA SER A 219 -6.63 -31.09 13.20
C SER A 219 -5.96 -30.13 12.22
N GLU A 220 -5.07 -29.27 12.72
CA GLU A 220 -4.24 -28.34 11.94
C GLU A 220 -3.52 -29.09 10.81
N ALA A 221 -4.22 -29.31 9.71
CA ALA A 221 -3.60 -29.72 8.47
C ALA A 221 -2.79 -28.50 8.04
N GLU A 222 -1.50 -28.72 7.84
CA GLU A 222 -0.48 -27.71 7.56
C GLU A 222 -0.85 -26.94 6.27
N TYR A 223 -1.53 -25.79 6.42
CA TYR A 223 -1.79 -24.90 5.29
C TYR A 223 -0.50 -24.16 4.96
N ALA A 224 -0.07 -24.22 3.70
CA ALA A 224 0.99 -23.34 3.22
C ALA A 224 0.43 -21.90 3.14
N ASP A 225 0.92 -21.03 4.01
CA ASP A 225 0.53 -19.62 4.06
C ASP A 225 1.31 -18.82 2.99
N LEU A 226 0.65 -18.50 1.88
CA LEU A 226 1.25 -17.72 0.78
C LEU A 226 1.36 -16.23 1.10
N ASP A 227 0.82 -15.80 2.24
CA ASP A 227 0.88 -14.43 2.75
C ASP A 227 2.03 -14.19 3.72
N LYS A 228 2.84 -15.19 4.09
CA LYS A 228 4.00 -14.98 4.97
C LYS A 228 5.10 -14.16 4.27
N PRO A 229 5.35 -12.93 4.74
CA PRO A 229 6.70 -12.51 5.04
C PRO A 229 6.77 -12.11 6.51
N THR A 230 7.08 -13.06 7.41
CA THR A 230 7.51 -12.95 8.83
C THR A 230 6.92 -11.88 9.78
N LEU A 231 5.95 -11.07 9.36
CA LEU A 231 5.35 -9.99 10.13
C LEU A 231 4.06 -10.51 10.75
N CYS A 232 4.24 -11.15 11.90
CA CYS A 232 3.15 -11.49 12.81
C CYS A 232 2.58 -10.18 13.38
N ILE A 233 1.64 -9.57 12.65
CA ILE A 233 0.83 -8.47 13.18
C ILE A 233 -0.13 -9.12 14.18
N LYS A 234 0.19 -9.01 15.47
CA LYS A 234 -0.73 -9.45 16.52
C LYS A 234 -2.02 -8.64 16.40
N PRO A 235 -3.21 -9.27 16.46
CA PRO A 235 -4.45 -8.52 16.53
C PRO A 235 -4.41 -7.60 17.75
N MET A 236 -4.46 -6.29 17.53
CA MET A 236 -4.72 -5.32 18.60
C MET A 236 -6.14 -5.53 19.17
N PRO A 237 -6.35 -5.28 20.48
CA PRO A 237 -7.68 -5.34 21.08
C PRO A 237 -8.60 -4.23 20.54
N ASP A 238 -9.91 -4.51 20.48
CA ASP A 238 -10.95 -3.69 19.81
C ASP A 238 -11.34 -2.39 20.54
N ALA A 239 -10.56 -1.95 21.51
CA ALA A 239 -10.78 -0.66 22.15
C ALA A 239 -10.56 0.46 21.11
N VAL A 240 -11.66 1.09 20.66
CA VAL A 240 -11.76 2.28 19.81
C VAL A 240 -10.50 2.53 18.96
N PHE A 241 -10.36 1.76 17.88
CA PHE A 241 -9.24 1.95 16.96
C PHE A 241 -9.31 3.36 16.36
N ARG A 242 -8.45 4.24 16.87
CA ARG A 242 -8.21 5.58 16.32
C ARG A 242 -6.95 5.50 15.48
N VAL A 243 -7.07 5.82 14.19
CA VAL A 243 -5.90 5.87 13.31
C VAL A 243 -4.98 6.95 13.83
N ASP A 244 -3.79 6.55 14.29
CA ASP A 244 -2.75 7.50 14.64
C ASP A 244 -2.26 8.19 13.37
N MET A 245 -2.54 9.48 13.26
CA MET A 245 -2.17 10.31 12.12
C MET A 245 -0.65 10.45 11.97
N ILE A 246 0.11 10.30 13.05
CA ILE A 246 1.57 10.32 13.03
C ILE A 246 2.09 9.08 12.30
N VAL A 247 1.62 7.89 12.71
CA VAL A 247 1.93 6.61 12.06
C VAL A 247 1.48 6.61 10.60
N LEU A 248 0.27 7.10 10.33
CA LEU A 248 -0.28 7.16 8.97
C LEU A 248 0.57 8.06 8.06
N SER A 249 0.99 9.22 8.55
CA SER A 249 1.84 10.16 7.80
C SER A 249 3.22 9.56 7.51
N LYS A 250 3.84 8.88 8.48
CA LYS A 250 5.10 8.15 8.28
C LYS A 250 4.96 7.04 7.24
N LEU A 251 3.86 6.29 7.29
CA LEU A 251 3.56 5.28 6.28
C LEU A 251 3.39 5.91 4.89
N HIS A 252 2.67 7.03 4.80
CA HIS A 252 2.44 7.77 3.56
C HIS A 252 3.76 8.21 2.91
N ILE A 253 4.64 8.90 3.65
CA ILE A 253 5.97 9.30 3.16
C ILE A 253 6.77 8.08 2.71
N SER A 254 6.77 7.00 3.50
CA SER A 254 7.51 5.79 3.16
C SER A 254 7.04 5.17 1.85
N LEU A 255 5.72 5.17 1.57
CA LEU A 255 5.14 4.66 0.33
C LEU A 255 5.52 5.52 -0.87
N LEU A 256 5.35 6.84 -0.77
CA LEU A 256 5.73 7.80 -1.81
C LEU A 256 7.22 7.71 -2.15
N SER A 257 8.06 7.66 -1.11
CA SER A 257 9.51 7.49 -1.26
C SER A 257 9.82 6.20 -2.03
N ASN A 258 9.21 5.07 -1.68
CA ASN A 258 9.46 3.79 -2.34
C ASN A 258 8.93 3.74 -3.78
N MET A 259 7.80 4.40 -4.07
CA MET A 259 7.35 4.60 -5.45
C MET A 259 8.35 5.43 -6.27
N ALA A 260 8.92 6.48 -5.68
CA ALA A 260 9.98 7.27 -6.33
C ALA A 260 11.21 6.40 -6.65
N LEU A 261 11.60 5.49 -5.75
CA LEU A 261 12.67 4.53 -6.01
C LEU A 261 12.33 3.58 -7.16
N CYS A 262 11.10 3.07 -7.22
CA CYS A 262 10.67 2.24 -8.36
C CYS A 262 10.79 3.01 -9.68
N GLN A 263 10.35 4.27 -9.69
CA GLN A 263 10.38 5.13 -10.88
C GLN A 263 11.80 5.50 -11.31
N LEU A 264 12.71 5.78 -10.37
CA LEU A 264 14.13 5.96 -10.66
C LEU A 264 14.74 4.73 -11.33
N LYS A 265 14.46 3.53 -10.80
CA LYS A 265 14.93 2.27 -11.39
C LYS A 265 14.33 2.02 -12.79
N ALA A 266 13.13 2.53 -13.06
CA ALA A 266 12.48 2.47 -14.36
C ALA A 266 12.89 3.61 -15.32
N GLY A 267 13.79 4.52 -14.91
CA GLY A 267 14.17 5.70 -15.72
C GLY A 267 13.09 6.79 -15.81
N SER A 268 12.03 6.68 -15.02
CA SER A 268 10.88 7.59 -15.01
C SER A 268 11.09 8.78 -14.04
N ASN A 269 12.14 9.57 -14.28
CA ASN A 269 12.62 10.58 -13.34
C ASN A 269 11.59 11.67 -12.98
N ALA A 270 10.81 12.16 -13.95
CA ALA A 270 9.79 13.19 -13.71
C ALA A 270 8.73 12.72 -12.69
N PHE A 271 8.32 11.45 -12.77
CA PHE A 271 7.40 10.88 -11.80
C PHE A 271 8.07 10.71 -10.44
N ALA A 272 9.34 10.30 -10.39
CA ALA A 272 10.08 10.18 -9.14
C ALA A 272 10.18 11.53 -8.41
N VAL A 273 10.43 12.62 -9.14
CA VAL A 273 10.39 13.99 -8.61
C VAL A 273 9.02 14.30 -8.02
N LYS A 274 7.93 14.01 -8.76
CA LYS A 274 6.56 14.24 -8.29
C LYS A 274 6.27 13.50 -6.97
N GLN A 275 6.63 12.22 -6.88
CA GLN A 275 6.42 11.42 -5.67
C GLN A 275 7.23 11.95 -4.48
N CYS A 276 8.50 12.32 -4.71
CA CYS A 276 9.32 12.89 -3.66
C CYS A 276 8.82 14.27 -3.20
N THR A 277 8.36 15.13 -4.12
CA THR A 277 7.79 16.44 -3.75
C THR A 277 6.53 16.26 -2.91
N ALA A 278 5.60 15.39 -3.32
CA ALA A 278 4.43 15.06 -2.51
C ALA A 278 4.80 14.49 -1.13
N ALA A 279 5.88 13.72 -1.02
CA ALA A 279 6.36 13.23 0.26
C ALA A 279 6.92 14.34 1.15
N LEU A 280 7.64 15.32 0.57
CA LEU A 280 8.19 16.46 1.30
C LEU A 280 7.11 17.45 1.77
N GLU A 281 5.98 17.54 1.07
CA GLU A 281 4.81 18.33 1.50
C GLU A 281 4.18 17.79 2.80
N LEU A 282 4.38 16.51 3.11
CA LEU A 282 3.90 15.87 4.35
C LEU A 282 4.89 16.00 5.52
N VAL A 283 6.10 16.50 5.27
CA VAL A 283 7.15 16.59 6.28
C VAL A 283 6.83 17.74 7.24
N PRO A 284 6.84 17.51 8.56
CA PRO A 284 6.66 18.58 9.53
C PRO A 284 7.83 19.58 9.44
N SER A 285 7.62 20.81 9.91
CA SER A 285 8.66 21.84 9.87
C SER A 285 9.98 21.40 10.52
N ASP A 286 11.13 21.90 10.03
CA ASP A 286 12.45 21.54 10.54
C ASP A 286 12.59 21.70 12.07
N MET A 287 11.91 22.69 12.66
CA MET A 287 11.88 22.91 14.11
C MET A 287 11.22 21.75 14.87
N GLN A 288 10.21 21.11 14.28
CA GLN A 288 9.53 19.94 14.86
C GLN A 288 10.32 18.64 14.65
N LEU A 289 11.06 18.52 13.53
CA LEU A 289 11.93 17.37 13.29
C LEU A 289 13.12 17.31 14.26
N LEU A 290 13.58 18.47 14.74
CA LEU A 290 14.72 18.59 15.66
C LEU A 290 14.33 18.53 17.15
N SER A 291 13.05 18.68 17.48
CA SER A 291 12.57 18.60 18.87
C SER A 291 12.44 17.18 19.40
N ASP A 292 12.35 16.19 18.49
CA ASP A 292 12.32 14.77 18.82
C ASP A 292 13.74 14.33 19.23
N LYS A 293 13.98 14.28 20.54
CA LYS A 293 15.29 14.01 21.13
C LYS A 293 15.87 12.68 20.64
N GLU A 294 17.18 12.68 20.38
CA GLU A 294 17.98 11.49 20.13
C GLU A 294 17.82 10.49 21.28
N GLY A 295 17.07 9.39 21.05
CA GLY A 295 16.97 8.28 21.99
C GLY A 295 15.59 7.61 22.08
N GLU A 296 14.50 8.29 21.73
CA GLU A 296 13.18 7.67 21.66
C GLU A 296 12.84 7.23 20.24
N GLN A 297 12.41 5.98 20.10
CA GLN A 297 11.89 5.43 18.86
C GLN A 297 10.59 6.16 18.51
N THR A 298 10.67 7.26 17.75
CA THR A 298 9.46 8.00 17.41
C THR A 298 8.68 7.27 16.31
N ASP A 299 7.39 7.12 16.54
CA ASP A 299 6.45 6.57 15.56
C ASP A 299 6.19 7.53 14.38
N GLY A 300 6.78 8.74 14.42
CA GLY A 300 6.68 9.80 13.42
C GLY A 300 7.78 9.85 12.36
N ILE A 301 7.65 10.84 11.48
CA ILE A 301 8.57 11.08 10.35
C ILE A 301 9.94 11.50 10.90
N THR A 302 11.00 10.82 10.50
CA THR A 302 12.36 11.08 10.99
C THR A 302 13.20 11.85 9.98
N LEU A 303 14.29 12.49 10.44
CA LEU A 303 15.29 13.11 9.55
C LEU A 303 15.82 12.12 8.50
N ARG A 304 15.96 10.84 8.86
CA ARG A 304 16.39 9.78 7.95
C ARG A 304 15.38 9.54 6.80
N ASP A 305 14.09 9.74 7.05
CA ASP A 305 13.06 9.61 6.02
C ASP A 305 13.14 10.79 5.04
N VAL A 306 13.30 12.01 5.56
CA VAL A 306 13.50 13.24 4.77
C VAL A 306 14.77 13.14 3.92
N GLU A 307 15.89 12.73 4.52
CA GLU A 307 17.17 12.50 3.86
C GLU A 307 17.03 11.56 2.65
N LYS A 308 16.34 10.42 2.83
CA LYS A 308 16.10 9.46 1.74
C LYS A 308 15.27 10.06 0.60
N VAL A 309 14.23 10.83 0.93
CA VAL A 309 13.35 11.45 -0.07
C VAL A 309 14.09 12.51 -0.88
N LEU A 310 14.84 13.40 -0.21
CA LEU A 310 15.67 14.40 -0.87
C LEU A 310 16.74 13.77 -1.74
N PHE A 311 17.43 12.73 -1.26
CA PHE A 311 18.43 12.03 -2.06
C PHE A 311 17.83 11.42 -3.33
N ARG A 312 16.64 10.80 -3.23
CA ARG A 312 15.93 10.27 -4.40
C ARG A 312 15.51 11.38 -5.37
N ARG A 313 15.03 12.52 -4.88
CA ARG A 313 14.64 13.66 -5.73
C ARG A 313 15.83 14.29 -6.42
N GLY A 314 16.91 14.55 -5.70
CA GLY A 314 18.17 15.04 -6.26
C GLY A 314 18.76 14.09 -7.30
N SER A 315 18.66 12.77 -7.08
CA SER A 315 19.03 11.76 -8.08
C SER A 315 18.19 11.85 -9.35
N ALA A 316 16.87 12.06 -9.22
CA ALA A 316 15.96 12.21 -10.35
C ALA A 316 16.23 13.50 -11.15
N TYR A 317 16.48 14.61 -10.46
CA TYR A 317 16.88 15.87 -11.09
C TYR A 317 18.22 15.75 -11.82
N ALA A 318 19.23 15.14 -11.18
CA ALA A 318 20.54 14.91 -11.80
C ALA A 318 20.44 14.03 -13.05
N ALA A 319 19.57 13.02 -13.04
CA ALA A 319 19.31 12.14 -14.18
C ALA A 319 18.49 12.81 -15.30
N SER A 320 17.91 13.98 -15.04
CA SER A 320 17.10 14.76 -16.00
C SER A 320 17.75 16.10 -16.40
N ASP A 321 19.05 16.27 -16.10
CA ASP A 321 19.83 17.50 -16.35
C ASP A 321 19.33 18.77 -15.63
N PHE A 322 18.47 18.64 -14.61
CA PHE A 322 18.09 19.73 -13.70
C PHE A 322 19.15 19.88 -12.62
N LEU A 323 20.33 20.39 -13.02
CA LEU A 323 21.54 20.30 -12.21
C LEU A 323 21.55 21.22 -10.98
N ASP A 324 20.92 22.40 -11.06
CA ASP A 324 20.84 23.31 -9.91
C ASP A 324 19.93 22.75 -8.81
N GLU A 325 18.75 22.24 -9.19
CA GLU A 325 17.82 21.60 -8.26
C GLU A 325 18.43 20.33 -7.64
N ALA A 326 19.17 19.55 -8.44
CA ALA A 326 19.91 18.40 -7.94
C ALA A 326 20.97 18.81 -6.92
N ARG A 327 21.75 19.87 -7.19
CA ARG A 327 22.76 20.38 -6.28
C ARG A 327 22.14 20.80 -4.95
N ASP A 328 21.02 21.51 -4.99
CA ASP A 328 20.37 22.05 -3.81
C ASP A 328 19.82 20.92 -2.91
N ASP A 329 19.12 19.92 -3.49
CA ASP A 329 18.64 18.75 -2.75
C ASP A 329 19.80 17.94 -2.15
N LEU A 330 20.88 17.70 -2.89
CA LEU A 330 22.02 16.92 -2.42
C LEU A 330 22.84 17.65 -1.36
N THR A 331 22.95 18.98 -1.47
CA THR A 331 23.57 19.81 -0.43
C THR A 331 22.78 19.70 0.86
N ARG A 332 21.45 19.75 0.77
CA ARG A 332 20.57 19.62 1.93
C ARG A 332 20.65 18.23 2.57
N VAL A 333 20.79 17.16 1.78
CA VAL A 333 21.08 15.81 2.29
C VAL A 333 22.38 15.78 3.11
N LEU A 334 23.45 16.38 2.61
CA LEU A 334 24.75 16.40 3.31
C LEU A 334 24.78 17.30 4.54
N GLN A 335 23.92 18.32 4.60
CA GLN A 335 23.70 19.09 5.83
C GLN A 335 23.06 18.24 6.94
N MET A 336 22.12 17.35 6.59
CA MET A 336 21.49 16.43 7.55
C MET A 336 22.38 15.25 7.92
N ASN A 337 23.04 14.66 6.92
CA ASN A 337 23.90 13.51 7.09
C ASN A 337 25.20 13.67 6.28
N PRO A 338 26.25 14.28 6.88
CA PRO A 338 27.54 14.47 6.22
C PRO A 338 28.23 13.16 5.82
N ALA A 339 27.85 12.03 6.43
CA ALA A 339 28.45 10.72 6.16
C ALA A 339 27.83 10.01 4.93
N ASN A 340 26.81 10.59 4.30
CA ASN A 340 26.14 10.00 3.12
C ASN A 340 27.06 10.02 1.88
N GLN A 341 27.86 8.96 1.72
CA GLN A 341 28.81 8.82 0.61
C GLN A 341 28.15 8.85 -0.78
N PRO A 342 27.00 8.18 -1.02
CA PRO A 342 26.30 8.30 -2.29
C PRO A 342 25.94 9.75 -2.67
N ALA A 343 25.40 10.53 -1.72
CA ALA A 343 25.05 11.92 -1.95
C ALA A 343 26.27 12.78 -2.28
N LYS A 344 27.39 12.57 -1.56
CA LYS A 344 28.64 13.27 -1.82
C LYS A 344 29.17 13.03 -3.23
N ARG A 345 29.25 11.76 -3.66
CA ARG A 345 29.73 11.40 -5.01
C ARG A 345 28.84 11.98 -6.11
N LEU A 346 27.52 11.92 -5.91
CA LEU A 346 26.58 12.46 -6.88
C LEU A 346 26.66 13.99 -6.94
N LEU A 347 26.84 14.67 -5.81
CA LEU A 347 27.02 16.12 -5.77
C LEU A 347 28.29 16.56 -6.51
N GLU A 348 29.40 15.85 -6.33
CA GLU A 348 30.65 16.11 -7.06
C GLU A 348 30.47 15.94 -8.59
N ASP A 349 29.67 14.96 -9.02
CA ASP A 349 29.32 14.78 -10.44
C ASP A 349 28.46 15.93 -10.99
N VAL A 350 27.40 16.29 -10.25
CA VAL A 350 26.51 17.41 -10.60
C VAL A 350 27.30 18.72 -10.70
N GLN A 351 28.21 18.98 -9.76
CA GLN A 351 29.07 20.18 -9.77
C GLN A 351 30.01 20.22 -10.99
N ARG A 352 30.61 19.08 -11.35
CA ARG A 352 31.43 18.98 -12.58
C ARG A 352 30.61 19.27 -13.83
N ARG A 353 29.39 18.73 -13.92
CA ARG A 353 28.48 18.96 -15.05
C ARG A 353 28.04 20.42 -15.13
N LEU A 354 27.68 21.05 -14.01
CA LEU A 354 27.34 22.48 -13.94
C LEU A 354 28.48 23.36 -14.43
N ALA A 355 29.71 23.11 -13.95
CA ALA A 355 30.88 23.87 -14.39
C ALA A 355 31.12 23.76 -15.91
N SER A 356 30.93 22.56 -16.47
CA SER A 356 31.02 22.33 -17.92
C SER A 356 29.97 23.15 -18.69
N VAL A 357 28.70 23.13 -18.23
CA VAL A 357 27.61 23.90 -18.85
C VAL A 357 27.91 25.41 -18.79
N HIS A 358 28.34 25.92 -17.63
CA HIS A 358 28.69 27.33 -17.48
C HIS A 358 29.85 27.76 -18.38
N ASN A 359 30.89 26.93 -18.49
CA ASN A 359 32.02 27.19 -19.39
C ASN A 359 31.58 27.23 -20.86
N LEU A 360 30.74 26.27 -21.28
CA LEU A 360 30.19 26.24 -22.64
C LEU A 360 29.31 27.46 -22.94
N MET A 361 28.46 27.86 -22.00
CA MET A 361 27.64 29.07 -22.12
C MET A 361 28.51 30.34 -22.22
N ALA A 362 29.54 30.46 -21.38
CA ALA A 362 30.47 31.58 -21.41
C ALA A 362 31.23 31.65 -22.75
N GLU A 363 31.67 30.52 -23.29
CA GLU A 363 32.33 30.47 -24.61
C GLU A 363 31.38 30.87 -25.74
N ARG A 364 30.13 30.39 -25.73
CA ARG A 364 29.11 30.79 -26.70
C ARG A 364 28.83 32.29 -26.66
N LEU A 365 28.74 32.87 -25.46
CA LEU A 365 28.58 34.31 -25.29
C LEU A 365 29.78 35.10 -25.85
N ARG A 366 31.02 34.64 -25.61
CA ARG A 366 32.22 35.29 -26.16
C ARG A 366 32.30 35.24 -27.69
N ARG A 367 31.74 34.21 -28.33
CA ARG A 367 31.70 34.09 -29.79
C ARG A 367 30.59 34.92 -30.44
N ALA A 368 29.58 35.32 -29.67
CA ALA A 368 28.43 36.09 -30.15
C ALA A 368 28.62 37.60 -30.05
N LEU A 369 29.58 38.04 -29.22
CA LEU A 369 30.09 39.41 -29.14
C LEU A 369 31.21 39.61 -30.15
#